data_AF-A0A2J0LE80-F1
#
_entry.id   AF-A0A2J0LE80-F1
#
_cell.length_a   1.000
_cell.length_b   1.000
_cell.length_c   1.000
_cell.angle_alpha   90.00
_cell.angle_beta   90.00
_cell.angle_gamma   90.00
#
_symmetry.space_group_name_H-M   'P 1'
#
loop_
_entity.id
_entity.type
_entity.pdbx_description
1 polymer ?
#
loop_
_entity_poly.entity_id
_entity_poly.type
_entity_poly.pdbx_seq_one_letter_code
_entity_poly.pdbx_strand_id
1 'polypeptide(L)'
;MNAVRELVKKIPPLRRLRRRYSNYKLLVTSCAGAFLIGLLAGIHLAGLGSGHGGSLFGGLRKAVARTFAPNIVVAGHQQDGSFVIANFESVNDFKLWTVGAAMIEVSTEHATQGSYSGKVTFYSGAKLSSVNIEEYFESRYGMEDWSGYSALAFDAANPSE
;
A
#
# COMPACT_ATOMS: atom_id res chain seq x y z
N MET A 1 49.71 -31.68 39.93
CA MET A 1 48.79 -30.53 40.16
C MET A 1 49.20 -29.21 39.48
N ASN A 2 50.44 -29.01 39.00
CA ASN A 2 50.85 -27.72 38.40
C ASN A 2 50.36 -27.47 36.96
N ALA A 3 50.13 -28.52 36.16
CA ALA A 3 49.70 -28.37 34.76
C ALA A 3 48.34 -27.69 34.58
N VAL A 4 47.39 -27.92 35.51
CA VAL A 4 46.04 -27.34 35.45
C VAL A 4 46.07 -25.83 35.73
N ARG A 5 46.97 -25.35 36.61
CA ARG A 5 47.11 -23.92 36.91
C ARG A 5 47.70 -23.12 35.74
N GLU A 6 48.63 -23.72 34.99
CA GLU A 6 49.17 -23.11 33.77
C GLU A 6 48.12 -23.03 32.65
N LEU A 7 47.26 -24.03 32.52
CA LEU A 7 46.19 -24.02 31.52
C LEU A 7 45.17 -22.89 31.76
N VAL A 8 44.79 -22.65 33.02
CA VAL A 8 43.82 -21.60 33.40
C VAL A 8 44.35 -20.20 33.12
N LYS A 9 45.67 -19.95 33.22
CA LYS A 9 46.27 -18.66 32.88
C LYS A 9 46.23 -18.33 31.38
N LYS A 10 46.18 -19.35 30.51
CA LYS A 10 46.10 -19.17 29.05
C LYS A 10 44.69 -18.85 28.56
N ILE A 11 43.66 -19.04 29.37
CA ILE A 11 42.28 -18.73 28.98
C ILE A 11 42.10 -17.20 29.09
N PRO A 12 41.90 -16.47 27.97
CA PRO A 12 41.68 -15.05 28.02
C PRO A 12 40.44 -14.74 28.87
N PRO A 13 40.48 -13.69 29.71
CA PRO A 13 39.39 -13.41 30.63
C PRO A 13 38.10 -13.19 29.85
N LEU A 14 37.04 -13.93 30.20
CA LEU A 14 35.72 -13.91 29.54
C LEU A 14 35.14 -12.50 29.37
N ARG A 15 35.55 -11.54 30.21
CA ARG A 15 35.22 -10.12 30.10
C ARG A 15 35.69 -9.47 28.79
N ARG A 16 36.83 -9.88 28.22
CA ARG A 16 37.35 -9.37 26.93
C ARG A 16 36.54 -9.87 25.73
N LEU A 17 36.03 -11.09 25.79
CA LEU A 17 35.19 -11.67 24.72
C LEU A 17 33.81 -11.01 24.66
N ARG A 18 33.19 -10.74 25.82
CA ARG A 18 31.89 -10.04 25.89
C ARG A 18 31.93 -8.64 25.26
N ARG A 19 33.00 -7.88 25.49
CA ARG A 19 33.15 -6.51 24.94
C ARG A 19 33.29 -6.52 23.41
N ARG A 20 34.02 -7.49 22.84
CA ARG A 20 34.14 -7.64 21.38
C ARG A 20 32.79 -7.98 20.75
N TYR A 21 32.04 -8.91 21.32
CA TYR A 21 30.75 -9.33 20.78
C TYR A 21 29.70 -8.19 20.79
N SER A 22 29.71 -7.33 21.82
CA SER A 22 28.85 -6.14 21.88
C SER A 22 29.14 -5.14 20.75
N ASN A 23 30.42 -4.93 20.43
CA ASN A 23 30.82 -3.99 19.38
C ASN A 23 30.46 -4.51 17.99
N TYR A 24 30.54 -5.82 17.75
CA TYR A 24 30.10 -6.43 16.50
C TYR A 24 28.60 -6.27 16.26
N LYS A 25 27.76 -6.47 17.30
CA LYS A 25 26.32 -6.25 17.20
C LYS A 25 25.99 -4.81 16.82
N LEU A 26 26.63 -3.84 17.48
CA LEU A 26 26.42 -2.42 17.21
C LEU A 26 26.80 -2.05 15.77
N LEU A 27 27.95 -2.54 15.30
CA LEU A 27 28.42 -2.31 13.94
C LEU A 27 27.45 -2.85 12.89
N VAL A 28 27.01 -4.11 13.05
CA VAL A 28 26.07 -4.75 12.13
C VAL A 28 24.74 -4.01 12.10
N THR A 29 24.22 -3.60 13.26
CA THR A 29 22.98 -2.81 13.32
C THR A 29 23.13 -1.44 12.67
N SER A 30 24.27 -0.76 12.84
CA SER A 30 24.51 0.54 12.20
C SER A 30 24.63 0.43 10.68
N CYS A 31 25.29 -0.61 10.17
CA CYS A 31 25.41 -0.83 8.73
C CYS A 31 24.05 -1.15 8.09
N ALA A 32 23.21 -1.97 8.75
CA ALA A 32 21.86 -2.27 8.27
C ALA A 32 20.97 -1.01 8.26
N GLY A 33 21.05 -0.18 9.29
CA GLY A 33 20.32 1.10 9.36
C GLY A 33 20.75 2.08 8.27
N ALA A 34 22.06 2.25 8.07
CA ALA A 34 22.60 3.11 7.01
C ALA A 34 22.20 2.65 5.60
N PHE A 35 22.19 1.32 5.37
CA PHE A 35 21.74 0.74 4.11
C PHE A 35 20.25 1.02 3.84
N LEU A 36 19.38 0.86 4.84
CA LEU A 36 17.95 1.17 4.73
C LEU A 36 17.70 2.64 4.45
N ILE A 37 18.39 3.55 5.14
CA ILE A 37 18.26 5.00 4.93
C ILE A 37 18.74 5.36 3.52
N GLY A 38 19.88 4.80 3.07
CA GLY A 38 20.40 5.02 1.72
C GLY A 38 19.44 4.52 0.64
N LEU A 39 18.79 3.37 0.86
CA LEU A 39 17.81 2.81 -0.06
C LEU A 39 16.55 3.69 -0.16
N LEU A 40 16.05 4.19 0.97
CA LEU A 40 14.91 5.10 1.01
C LEU A 40 15.24 6.45 0.37
N ALA A 41 16.40 7.04 0.69
CA ALA A 41 16.85 8.30 0.09
C ALA A 41 17.07 8.18 -1.43
N GLY A 42 17.64 7.06 -1.89
CA GLY A 42 17.82 6.76 -3.31
C GLY A 42 16.49 6.67 -4.07
N ILE A 43 15.48 6.02 -3.49
CA ILE A 43 14.13 5.97 -4.08
C ILE A 43 13.50 7.36 -4.16
N HIS A 44 13.70 8.19 -3.14
CA HIS A 44 13.11 9.52 -3.08
C HIS A 44 13.76 10.49 -4.09
N LEU A 45 15.09 10.47 -4.20
CA LEU A 45 15.86 11.28 -5.15
C LEU A 45 15.63 10.84 -6.60
N ALA A 46 15.54 9.54 -6.87
CA ALA A 46 15.23 9.02 -8.21
C ALA A 46 13.80 9.38 -8.66
N GLY A 47 12.88 9.63 -7.72
CA GLY A 47 11.52 10.08 -8.02
C GLY A 47 11.39 11.55 -8.43
N LEU A 48 12.42 12.39 -8.18
CA LEU A 48 12.38 13.83 -8.48
C LEU A 48 13.01 14.21 -9.82
N GLY A 49 13.69 13.29 -10.49
CA GLY A 49 14.38 13.59 -11.75
C GLY A 49 14.37 12.42 -12.72
N SER A 50 13.32 12.28 -13.52
CA SER A 50 13.40 11.74 -14.89
C SER A 50 12.01 11.61 -15.53
N GLY A 51 11.68 12.55 -16.41
CA GLY A 51 10.97 12.17 -17.63
C GLY A 51 11.92 11.29 -18.47
N HIS A 52 11.40 10.20 -19.04
CA HIS A 52 12.06 9.39 -20.07
C HIS A 52 13.24 8.48 -19.66
N GLY A 53 13.09 7.66 -18.61
CA GLY A 53 14.08 6.63 -18.23
C GLY A 53 13.50 5.26 -17.83
N GLY A 54 13.25 4.40 -18.83
CA GLY A 54 13.39 2.94 -18.80
C GLY A 54 12.85 2.08 -17.64
N SER A 55 11.80 1.30 -17.95
CA SER A 55 11.36 -0.06 -17.51
C SER A 55 11.85 -0.72 -16.20
N LEU A 56 13.05 -0.48 -15.72
CA LEU A 56 13.67 -1.20 -14.59
C LEU A 56 13.18 -0.67 -13.23
N PHE A 57 12.97 0.65 -13.10
CA PHE A 57 12.40 1.25 -11.89
C PHE A 57 10.88 1.07 -11.78
N GLY A 58 10.19 0.84 -12.90
CA GLY A 58 8.75 0.54 -12.90
C GLY A 58 8.44 -0.78 -12.18
N GLY A 59 9.26 -1.82 -12.39
CA GLY A 59 9.12 -3.10 -11.70
C GLY A 59 9.36 -3.00 -10.20
N LEU A 60 10.38 -2.25 -9.77
CA LEU A 60 10.67 -2.04 -8.34
C LEU A 60 9.58 -1.21 -7.66
N ARG A 61 9.10 -0.13 -8.30
CA ARG A 61 7.96 0.65 -7.78
C ARG A 61 6.70 -0.20 -7.68
N LYS A 62 6.38 -1.02 -8.69
CA LYS A 62 5.25 -1.97 -8.62
C LYS A 62 5.43 -3.00 -7.51
N ALA A 63 6.63 -3.53 -7.29
CA ALA A 63 6.89 -4.49 -6.22
C ALA A 63 6.76 -3.85 -4.82
N VAL A 64 7.29 -2.64 -4.64
CA VAL A 64 7.16 -1.87 -3.39
C VAL A 64 5.69 -1.47 -3.16
N ALA A 65 5.00 -1.00 -4.20
CA ALA A 65 3.57 -0.74 -4.15
C ALA A 65 2.80 -2.01 -3.76
N ARG A 66 3.04 -3.16 -4.38
CA ARG A 66 2.43 -4.44 -3.95
C ARG A 66 2.83 -4.89 -2.54
N THR A 67 3.91 -4.37 -1.96
CA THR A 67 4.35 -4.77 -0.60
C THR A 67 3.90 -3.79 0.47
N PHE A 68 3.51 -2.57 0.10
CA PHE A 68 3.10 -1.51 1.02
C PHE A 68 1.78 -0.82 0.66
N ALA A 69 1.11 -1.20 -0.43
CA ALA A 69 -0.18 -0.67 -0.83
C ALA A 69 -1.24 -1.00 0.23
N PRO A 70 -2.23 -0.10 0.41
CA PRO A 70 -3.31 -0.27 1.37
C PRO A 70 -4.11 -1.55 1.07
N ASN A 71 -4.62 -2.17 2.13
CA ASN A 71 -5.57 -3.28 2.01
C ASN A 71 -6.96 -2.68 1.84
N ILE A 72 -7.52 -2.82 0.63
CA ILE A 72 -8.89 -2.38 0.32
C ILE A 72 -9.73 -3.63 0.12
N VAL A 73 -10.73 -3.82 0.97
CA VAL A 73 -11.67 -4.93 0.88
C VAL A 73 -12.75 -4.53 -0.13
N VAL A 74 -12.96 -5.34 -1.16
CA VAL A 74 -13.98 -5.14 -2.21
C VAL A 74 -15.02 -6.24 -2.18
N ALA A 75 -16.23 -5.92 -2.64
CA ALA A 75 -17.33 -6.86 -2.80
C ALA A 75 -17.04 -7.80 -3.99
N GLY A 76 -16.18 -8.82 -3.86
CA GLY A 76 -15.64 -9.59 -5.00
C GLY A 76 -16.64 -10.35 -5.92
N HIS A 77 -16.26 -11.56 -6.34
CA HIS A 77 -17.05 -12.35 -7.29
C HIS A 77 -18.44 -12.70 -6.75
N GLN A 78 -19.45 -12.55 -7.61
CA GLN A 78 -20.83 -12.93 -7.36
C GLN A 78 -21.13 -14.33 -7.92
N GLN A 79 -22.27 -14.91 -7.53
CA GLN A 79 -22.68 -16.25 -7.98
C GLN A 79 -22.97 -16.33 -9.49
N ASP A 80 -23.34 -15.22 -10.10
CA ASP A 80 -23.62 -15.10 -11.54
C ASP A 80 -22.36 -14.88 -12.39
N GLY A 81 -21.18 -14.86 -11.78
CA GLY A 81 -19.90 -14.62 -12.44
C GLY A 81 -19.53 -13.14 -12.59
N SER A 82 -20.40 -12.21 -12.19
CA SER A 82 -20.06 -10.79 -12.14
C SER A 82 -19.05 -10.50 -11.02
N PHE A 83 -18.41 -9.34 -11.09
CA PHE A 83 -17.49 -8.84 -10.07
C PHE A 83 -17.90 -7.44 -9.65
N VAL A 84 -18.09 -7.23 -8.35
CA VAL A 84 -18.52 -5.93 -7.83
C VAL A 84 -17.30 -5.15 -7.32
N ILE A 85 -17.08 -3.96 -7.86
CA ILE A 85 -15.98 -3.10 -7.39
C ILE A 85 -16.38 -2.43 -6.08
N ALA A 86 -17.57 -1.83 -6.05
CA ALA A 86 -18.15 -1.18 -4.87
C ALA A 86 -19.68 -1.29 -4.92
N ASN A 87 -20.30 -1.68 -3.80
CA ASN A 87 -21.75 -1.60 -3.60
C ASN A 87 -22.13 -0.70 -2.41
N PHE A 88 -21.15 -0.08 -1.75
CA PHE A 88 -21.33 0.87 -0.64
C PHE A 88 -21.97 0.28 0.62
N GLU A 89 -21.99 -1.04 0.75
CA GLU A 89 -22.45 -1.74 1.95
C GLU A 89 -21.38 -1.74 3.06
N SER A 90 -20.12 -1.44 2.71
CA SER A 90 -19.02 -1.32 3.66
C SER A 90 -18.39 0.06 3.63
N VAL A 91 -17.99 0.56 4.81
CA VAL A 91 -17.15 1.77 4.92
C VAL A 91 -15.84 1.64 4.14
N ASN A 92 -15.35 0.41 3.91
CA ASN A 92 -14.16 0.18 3.11
C ASN A 92 -14.37 0.48 1.62
N ASP A 93 -15.59 0.39 1.11
CA ASP A 93 -15.89 0.67 -0.30
C ASP A 93 -15.60 2.14 -0.64
N PHE A 94 -15.78 3.05 0.32
CA PHE A 94 -15.48 4.47 0.16
C PHE A 94 -13.98 4.76 0.03
N LYS A 95 -13.12 3.87 0.55
CA LYS A 95 -11.66 4.03 0.43
C LYS A 95 -11.15 3.77 -0.98
N LEU A 96 -11.97 3.16 -1.85
CA LEU A 96 -11.65 2.97 -3.26
C LEU A 96 -11.69 4.28 -4.05
N TRP A 97 -12.41 5.28 -3.52
CA TRP A 97 -12.75 6.49 -4.25
C TRP A 97 -11.91 7.67 -3.81
N THR A 98 -11.25 8.31 -4.76
CA THR A 98 -10.59 9.61 -4.57
C THR A 98 -11.51 10.70 -5.11
N VAL A 99 -11.77 11.72 -4.30
CA VAL A 99 -12.64 12.85 -4.69
C VAL A 99 -11.84 14.13 -4.87
N GLY A 100 -12.16 14.88 -5.92
CA GLY A 100 -11.61 16.21 -6.19
C GLY A 100 -12.73 17.24 -6.30
N ALA A 101 -12.73 18.26 -5.45
CA ALA A 101 -13.81 19.26 -5.35
C ALA A 101 -15.23 18.64 -5.27
N ALA A 102 -15.33 17.54 -4.53
CA ALA A 102 -16.56 16.81 -4.25
C ALA A 102 -16.46 16.16 -2.87
N MET A 103 -17.59 15.72 -2.33
CA MET A 103 -17.69 14.89 -1.14
C MET A 103 -18.39 13.59 -1.50
N ILE A 104 -17.96 12.47 -0.91
CA ILE A 104 -18.67 11.20 -0.98
C ILE A 104 -19.08 10.78 0.44
N GLU A 105 -20.34 10.37 0.60
CA GLU A 105 -20.89 9.91 1.88
C GLU A 105 -21.79 8.70 1.69
N VAL A 106 -22.00 7.94 2.78
CA VAL A 106 -22.99 6.86 2.82
C VAL A 106 -24.39 7.48 2.78
N SER A 107 -25.26 6.95 1.93
CA SER A 107 -26.67 7.30 1.89
C SER A 107 -27.53 6.05 1.90
N THR A 108 -28.80 6.20 2.31
CA THR A 108 -29.85 5.18 2.15
C THR A 108 -30.80 5.52 1.01
N GLU A 109 -30.58 6.65 0.33
CA GLU A 109 -31.37 7.12 -0.79
C GLU A 109 -30.95 6.39 -2.08
N HIS A 110 -31.91 6.02 -2.92
CA HIS A 110 -31.67 5.43 -4.25
C HIS A 110 -30.73 4.20 -4.27
N ALA A 111 -30.70 3.39 -3.21
CA ALA A 111 -29.98 2.12 -3.20
C ALA A 111 -30.60 1.16 -4.24
N THR A 112 -29.83 0.76 -5.25
CA THR A 112 -30.27 -0.22 -6.26
C THR A 112 -30.14 -1.66 -5.78
N GLN A 113 -29.22 -1.90 -4.85
CA GLN A 113 -29.00 -3.17 -4.16
C GLN A 113 -28.68 -2.89 -2.69
N GLY A 114 -29.01 -3.83 -1.80
CA GLY A 114 -28.68 -3.70 -0.38
C GLY A 114 -29.48 -2.61 0.35
N SER A 115 -28.83 -1.98 1.32
CA SER A 115 -29.41 -0.94 2.20
C SER A 115 -28.76 0.43 2.01
N TYR A 116 -27.57 0.49 1.41
CA TYR A 116 -26.77 1.69 1.31
C TYR A 116 -26.37 2.01 -0.13
N SER A 117 -26.04 3.27 -0.37
CA SER A 117 -25.56 3.82 -1.63
C SER A 117 -24.45 4.85 -1.36
N GLY A 118 -23.65 5.13 -2.38
CA GLY A 118 -22.68 6.22 -2.35
C GLY A 118 -23.32 7.51 -2.87
N LYS A 119 -23.43 8.53 -2.01
CA LYS A 119 -23.89 9.86 -2.42
C LYS A 119 -22.70 10.76 -2.67
N VAL A 120 -22.62 11.29 -3.89
CA VAL A 120 -21.60 12.24 -4.31
C VAL A 120 -22.21 13.64 -4.38
N THR A 121 -21.60 14.59 -3.68
CA THR A 121 -21.97 16.01 -3.75
C THR A 121 -20.82 16.81 -4.35
N PHE A 122 -21.03 17.39 -5.52
CA PHE A 122 -20.05 18.24 -6.19
C PHE A 122 -20.12 19.67 -5.66
N TYR A 123 -18.97 20.26 -5.34
CA TYR A 123 -18.94 21.64 -4.84
C TYR A 123 -19.06 22.65 -5.99
N SER A 124 -19.87 23.68 -5.78
CA SER A 124 -20.00 24.80 -6.73
C SER A 124 -18.73 25.65 -6.79
N GLY A 125 -18.45 26.24 -7.96
CA GLY A 125 -17.35 27.21 -8.13
C GLY A 125 -15.99 26.57 -8.42
N ALA A 126 -15.86 25.25 -8.37
CA ALA A 126 -14.69 24.56 -8.88
C ALA A 126 -14.72 24.53 -10.42
N LYS A 127 -13.54 24.73 -11.05
CA LYS A 127 -13.39 24.59 -12.51
C LYS A 127 -13.57 23.14 -12.98
N LEU A 128 -13.22 22.20 -12.11
CA LEU A 128 -13.30 20.76 -12.34
C LEU A 128 -13.61 20.09 -11.01
N SER A 129 -14.58 19.18 -11.02
CA SER A 129 -14.80 18.24 -9.93
C SER A 129 -14.74 16.81 -10.47
N SER A 130 -14.29 15.88 -9.65
CA SER A 130 -14.03 14.50 -10.06
C SER A 130 -14.22 13.51 -8.92
N VAL A 131 -14.54 12.28 -9.31
CA VAL A 131 -14.57 11.10 -8.45
C VAL A 131 -13.88 10.00 -9.23
N ASN A 132 -12.79 9.45 -8.69
CA ASN A 132 -11.86 8.56 -9.39
C ASN A 132 -11.66 7.26 -8.60
N ILE A 133 -11.38 6.15 -9.29
CA ILE A 133 -11.06 4.84 -8.68
C ILE A 133 -9.64 4.41 -9.08
N GLU A 134 -8.66 5.29 -8.95
CA GLU A 134 -7.29 5.01 -9.42
C GLU A 134 -6.57 4.02 -8.50
N GLU A 135 -6.70 4.20 -7.18
CA GLU A 135 -5.93 3.43 -6.19
C GLU A 135 -6.29 1.94 -6.18
N TYR A 136 -7.50 1.56 -6.58
CA TYR A 136 -7.91 0.17 -6.64
C TYR A 136 -7.05 -0.65 -7.61
N PHE A 137 -6.84 -0.14 -8.83
CA PHE A 137 -6.06 -0.81 -9.86
C PHE A 137 -4.56 -0.81 -9.58
N GLU A 138 -4.12 0.05 -8.66
CA GLU A 138 -2.74 0.08 -8.16
C GLU A 138 -2.54 -0.75 -6.88
N SER A 139 -3.62 -1.20 -6.25
CA SER A 139 -3.59 -1.97 -5.01
C SER A 139 -3.15 -3.43 -5.22
N ARG A 140 -2.74 -4.11 -4.14
CA ARG A 140 -2.36 -5.54 -4.16
C ARG A 140 -3.46 -6.49 -4.61
N TYR A 141 -4.70 -6.07 -4.42
CA TYR A 141 -5.90 -6.86 -4.66
C TYR A 141 -6.68 -6.32 -5.86
N GLY A 142 -6.14 -5.31 -6.56
CA GLY A 142 -6.65 -4.88 -7.85
C GLY A 142 -6.58 -6.05 -8.81
N MET A 143 -7.72 -6.38 -9.43
CA MET A 143 -7.74 -7.41 -10.46
C MET A 143 -6.91 -6.91 -11.65
N GLU A 144 -5.92 -7.70 -12.08
CA GLU A 144 -5.03 -7.33 -13.20
C GLU A 144 -5.56 -7.84 -14.55
N ASP A 145 -6.37 -8.91 -14.53
CA ASP A 145 -6.95 -9.54 -15.72
C ASP A 145 -8.45 -9.33 -15.76
N TRP A 146 -8.90 -8.50 -16.70
CA TRP A 146 -10.31 -8.21 -16.96
C TRP A 146 -10.81 -8.85 -18.26
N SER A 147 -10.01 -9.71 -18.92
CA SER A 147 -10.33 -10.26 -20.23
C SER A 147 -11.58 -11.14 -20.26
N GLY A 148 -12.00 -11.65 -19.09
CA GLY A 148 -13.25 -12.41 -18.92
C GLY A 148 -14.52 -11.54 -18.86
N TYR A 149 -14.39 -10.21 -18.82
CA TYR A 149 -15.52 -9.29 -18.71
C TYR A 149 -15.72 -8.50 -20.01
N SER A 150 -16.98 -8.30 -20.40
CA SER A 150 -17.34 -7.59 -21.64
C SER A 150 -17.85 -6.16 -21.40
N ALA A 151 -18.21 -5.82 -20.16
CA ALA A 151 -18.83 -4.53 -19.83
C ALA A 151 -18.49 -4.10 -18.41
N LEU A 152 -18.52 -2.78 -18.20
CA LEU A 152 -18.51 -2.11 -16.90
C LEU A 152 -19.84 -1.37 -16.74
N ALA A 153 -20.51 -1.56 -15.62
CA ALA A 153 -21.81 -0.95 -15.33
C ALA A 153 -21.74 -0.06 -14.08
N PHE A 154 -22.55 0.99 -14.08
CA PHE A 154 -22.74 1.89 -12.95
C PHE A 154 -24.23 2.11 -12.74
N ASP A 155 -24.66 2.00 -11.49
CA ASP A 155 -25.98 2.43 -11.05
C ASP A 155 -25.87 3.88 -10.54
N ALA A 156 -26.47 4.83 -11.25
CA ALA A 156 -26.40 6.23 -10.91
C ALA A 156 -27.79 6.90 -11.00
N ALA A 157 -28.08 7.76 -10.02
CA ALA A 157 -29.28 8.59 -9.99
C ALA A 157 -28.88 10.04 -9.70
N ASN A 158 -29.55 10.99 -10.35
CA ASN A 158 -29.41 12.42 -10.06
C ASN A 158 -30.69 12.93 -9.39
N PRO A 159 -30.72 13.11 -8.06
CA PRO A 159 -31.93 13.51 -7.33
C PRO A 159 -32.27 15.00 -7.47
N SER A 160 -31.48 15.78 -8.21
CA SER A 160 -31.66 17.23 -8.38
C SER A 160 -32.42 17.63 -9.66
N GLU A 161 -32.96 16.65 -10.38
CA GLU A 161 -33.95 16.82 -11.47
C GLU A 161 -35.34 16.40 -11.00
#